data_AF-A0A072UTC4-F1
#
_entry.id   AF-A0A072UTC4-F1
#
_cell.length_a   1.000
_cell.length_b   1.000
_cell.length_c   1.000
_cell.angle_alpha   90.00
_cell.angle_beta   90.00
_cell.angle_gamma   90.00
#
_symmetry.space_group_name_H-M   'P 1'
#
loop_
_entity.id
_entity.type
_entity.pdbx_description
1 polymer ?
#
loop_
_entity_poly.entity_id
_entity_poly.type
_entity_poly.pdbx_seq_one_letter_code
_entity_poly.pdbx_strand_id
1 'polypeptide(L)'
;MTTQCSHSFLLLSILFFATTFSNLRSTTADDDAEFIRSSCNATLYPDICYTSLSRYANAVQQNPGQLARIAIAVSFSKVHRTASYLSNLTREADYSGSSRAALALHDCFSNLDDAVDEIRGSLKQMRQIGAAGTGAGAGADSFLFQMSNVQTWMSAALTDEETCTDGFQDVEDCPVKADVQNRVSKVKKLTSNALALVNGYAQKGMP
;
A
#
# COMPACT_ATOMS: atom_id res chain seq x y z
N MET A 1 -42.25 17.16 68.42
CA MET A 1 -42.35 16.95 66.96
C MET A 1 -41.21 17.70 66.31
N THR A 2 -40.11 17.01 66.02
CA THR A 2 -39.06 17.48 65.11
C THR A 2 -38.54 16.25 64.38
N THR A 3 -38.97 16.13 63.13
CA THR A 3 -38.65 15.08 62.17
C THR A 3 -37.27 15.36 61.60
N GLN A 4 -36.32 14.43 61.77
CA GLN A 4 -34.99 14.55 61.17
C GLN A 4 -34.53 13.21 60.59
N CYS A 5 -33.77 13.33 59.49
CA CYS A 5 -33.07 12.28 58.75
C CYS A 5 -33.86 11.48 57.69
N SER A 6 -34.33 12.17 56.65
CA SER A 6 -34.65 11.56 55.34
C SER A 6 -33.69 11.99 54.20
N HIS A 7 -32.49 12.51 54.52
CA HIS A 7 -31.54 13.00 53.51
C HIS A 7 -30.30 12.12 53.29
N SER A 8 -29.98 11.18 54.19
CA SER A 8 -28.79 10.31 54.03
C SER A 8 -28.94 9.17 53.01
N PHE A 9 -30.17 8.79 52.64
CA PHE A 9 -30.39 7.70 51.68
C PHE A 9 -30.24 8.10 50.20
N LEU A 10 -30.32 9.39 49.88
CA LEU A 10 -30.21 9.88 48.49
C LEU A 10 -28.77 10.07 47.99
N LEU A 11 -27.79 10.10 48.90
CA LEU A 11 -26.38 10.28 48.53
C LEU A 11 -25.67 8.95 48.23
N LEU A 12 -26.20 7.82 48.69
CA LEU A 12 -25.64 6.48 48.44
C LEU A 12 -26.03 5.89 47.08
N SER A 13 -27.12 6.37 46.47
CA SER A 13 -27.59 5.92 45.15
C SER A 13 -26.90 6.62 43.97
N ILE A 14 -26.21 7.75 44.21
CA ILE A 14 -25.49 8.50 43.15
C ILE A 14 -24.07 7.95 42.93
N LEU A 15 -23.47 7.27 43.92
CA LEU A 15 -22.13 6.68 43.81
C LEU A 15 -22.08 5.37 43.00
N PHE A 16 -23.22 4.78 42.63
CA PHE A 16 -23.27 3.58 41.80
C PHE A 16 -23.30 3.86 40.29
N PHE A 17 -23.38 5.14 39.90
CA PHE A 17 -23.27 5.58 38.50
C PHE A 17 -21.88 6.13 38.17
N ALA A 18 -20.85 5.68 38.91
CA ALA A 18 -19.46 5.84 38.50
C ALA A 18 -19.16 4.89 37.33
N THR A 19 -19.64 5.30 36.15
CA THR A 19 -19.01 5.13 34.84
C THR A 19 -18.14 3.88 34.67
N THR A 20 -18.77 2.75 34.34
CA THR A 20 -18.11 1.78 33.47
C THR A 20 -18.04 2.38 32.07
N PHE A 21 -17.04 3.23 31.80
CA PHE A 21 -16.56 3.40 30.45
C PHE A 21 -15.88 2.10 30.07
N SER A 22 -16.68 1.11 29.66
CA SER A 22 -16.17 0.02 28.86
C SER A 22 -15.60 0.68 27.61
N ASN A 23 -14.26 0.75 27.52
CA ASN A 23 -13.63 0.99 26.23
C ASN A 23 -14.20 -0.08 25.30
N LEU A 24 -15.06 0.30 24.36
CA LEU A 24 -15.30 -0.52 23.19
C LEU A 24 -13.96 -0.56 22.44
N ARG A 25 -13.08 -1.48 22.85
CA ARG A 25 -11.98 -1.91 22.01
C ARG A 25 -12.67 -2.54 20.81
N SER A 26 -12.63 -1.84 19.68
CA SER A 26 -13.19 -2.33 18.43
C SER A 26 -12.43 -3.60 18.08
N THR A 27 -12.99 -4.76 18.45
CA THR A 27 -12.41 -6.08 18.20
C THR A 27 -12.07 -6.23 16.72
N THR A 28 -12.96 -5.73 15.87
CA THR A 28 -12.81 -5.70 14.41
C THR A 28 -11.55 -4.98 13.92
N ALA A 29 -11.14 -3.87 14.54
CA ALA A 29 -9.95 -3.13 14.10
C ALA A 29 -8.66 -3.83 14.50
N ASP A 30 -8.67 -4.53 15.65
CA ASP A 30 -7.57 -5.37 16.13
C ASP A 30 -7.43 -6.60 15.21
N ASP A 31 -8.55 -7.24 14.89
CA ASP A 31 -8.65 -8.39 14.00
C ASP A 31 -8.21 -8.06 12.55
N ASP A 32 -8.57 -6.87 12.05
CA ASP A 32 -8.12 -6.36 10.74
C ASP A 32 -6.61 -6.09 10.72
N ALA A 33 -6.07 -5.50 11.79
CA ALA A 33 -4.64 -5.24 11.90
C ALA A 33 -3.84 -6.55 12.00
N GLU A 34 -4.35 -7.55 12.72
CA GLU A 34 -3.75 -8.89 12.78
C GLU A 34 -3.83 -9.61 11.43
N PHE A 35 -4.94 -9.49 10.70
CA PHE A 35 -5.07 -9.99 9.34
C PHE A 35 -4.03 -9.38 8.38
N ILE A 36 -3.81 -8.06 8.46
CA ILE A 36 -2.75 -7.40 7.68
C ILE A 36 -1.38 -7.94 8.08
N ARG A 37 -1.10 -8.07 9.38
CA ARG A 37 0.20 -8.54 9.88
C ARG A 37 0.51 -9.96 9.39
N SER A 38 -0.45 -10.88 9.55
CA SER A 38 -0.30 -12.27 9.09
C SER A 38 -0.10 -12.35 7.57
N SER A 39 -0.83 -11.55 6.78
CA SER A 39 -0.65 -11.47 5.33
C SER A 39 0.72 -10.92 4.94
N CYS A 40 1.22 -9.91 5.65
CA CYS A 40 2.53 -9.31 5.43
C CYS A 40 3.71 -10.24 5.76
N ASN A 41 3.53 -11.23 6.64
CA ASN A 41 4.59 -12.20 6.96
C ASN A 41 4.98 -13.08 5.77
N ALA A 42 4.12 -13.19 4.75
CA ALA A 42 4.42 -13.91 3.52
C ALA A 42 5.15 -13.06 2.47
N THR A 43 5.45 -11.78 2.75
CA THR A 43 6.12 -10.87 1.81
C THR A 43 7.61 -10.75 2.10
N LEU A 44 8.39 -10.27 1.10
CA LEU A 44 9.83 -10.11 1.24
C LEU A 44 10.22 -9.01 2.25
N TYR A 45 9.38 -8.00 2.44
CA TYR A 45 9.60 -6.90 3.39
C TYR A 45 8.44 -6.75 4.38
N PRO A 46 8.27 -7.67 5.36
CA PRO A 46 7.09 -7.73 6.23
C PRO A 46 6.87 -6.45 7.04
N ASP A 47 7.93 -5.86 7.61
CA ASP A 47 7.80 -4.65 8.42
C ASP A 47 7.31 -3.46 7.59
N ILE A 48 7.82 -3.30 6.38
CA ILE A 48 7.39 -2.24 5.45
C ILE A 48 5.96 -2.50 4.99
N CYS A 49 5.61 -3.76 4.72
CA CYS A 49 4.24 -4.15 4.39
C CYS A 49 3.28 -3.74 5.50
N TYR A 50 3.53 -4.17 6.74
CA TYR A 50 2.62 -3.91 7.85
C TYR A 50 2.54 -2.43 8.21
N THR A 51 3.68 -1.73 8.31
CA THR A 51 3.69 -0.31 8.67
C THR A 51 3.04 0.57 7.62
N SER A 52 3.12 0.21 6.34
CA SER A 52 2.45 0.95 5.26
C SER A 52 0.94 0.66 5.15
N LEU A 53 0.48 -0.52 5.59
CA LEU A 53 -0.91 -0.97 5.40
C LEU A 53 -1.78 -0.88 6.65
N SER A 54 -1.22 -0.98 7.85
CA SER A 54 -1.96 -1.04 9.12
C SER A 54 -2.92 0.14 9.34
N ARG A 55 -2.57 1.35 8.86
CA ARG A 55 -3.45 2.52 8.90
C ARG A 55 -4.74 2.38 8.07
N TYR A 56 -4.81 1.37 7.22
CA TYR A 56 -5.96 1.04 6.36
C TYR A 56 -6.73 -0.18 6.88
N ALA A 57 -6.47 -0.68 8.09
CA ALA A 57 -7.13 -1.84 8.70
C ALA A 57 -8.66 -1.85 8.48
N ASN A 58 -9.35 -0.78 8.89
CA ASN A 58 -10.80 -0.66 8.72
C ASN A 58 -11.29 -0.72 7.27
N ALA A 59 -10.43 -0.38 6.31
CA ALA A 59 -10.76 -0.45 4.89
C ALA A 59 -10.45 -1.83 4.28
N VAL A 60 -9.61 -2.64 4.92
CA VAL A 60 -9.25 -4.00 4.49
C VAL A 60 -10.35 -5.00 4.83
N GLN A 61 -10.97 -4.91 6.01
CA GLN A 61 -12.10 -5.75 6.42
C GLN A 61 -11.82 -7.26 6.26
N GLN A 62 -10.63 -7.69 6.67
CA GLN A 62 -10.11 -9.06 6.50
C GLN A 62 -10.24 -9.65 5.08
N ASN A 63 -10.37 -8.81 4.05
CA ASN A 63 -10.59 -9.23 2.67
C ASN A 63 -9.26 -9.22 1.89
N PRO A 64 -8.79 -10.37 1.36
CA PRO A 64 -7.52 -10.45 0.62
C PRO A 64 -7.47 -9.59 -0.65
N GLY A 65 -8.56 -9.50 -1.40
CA GLY A 65 -8.64 -8.68 -2.62
C GLY A 65 -8.58 -7.18 -2.29
N GLN A 66 -9.25 -6.77 -1.22
CA GLN A 66 -9.19 -5.41 -0.69
C GLN A 66 -7.80 -5.07 -0.16
N LEU A 67 -7.15 -5.99 0.55
CA LEU A 67 -5.76 -5.85 1.00
C LEU A 67 -4.81 -5.67 -0.19
N ALA A 68 -4.90 -6.53 -1.20
CA ALA A 68 -4.09 -6.42 -2.42
C ALA A 68 -4.33 -5.08 -3.12
N ARG A 69 -5.60 -4.67 -3.28
CA ARG A 69 -5.96 -3.39 -3.91
C ARG A 69 -5.40 -2.18 -3.15
N ILE A 70 -5.46 -2.20 -1.82
CA ILE A 70 -4.90 -1.13 -0.98
C ILE A 70 -3.37 -1.12 -1.08
N ALA A 71 -2.72 -2.29 -1.11
CA ALA A 71 -1.28 -2.39 -1.28
C ALA A 71 -0.82 -1.80 -2.63
N ILE A 72 -1.49 -2.14 -3.73
CA ILE A 72 -1.23 -1.53 -5.03
C ILE A 72 -1.44 -0.01 -4.97
N ALA A 73 -2.47 0.48 -4.27
CA ALA A 73 -2.72 1.92 -4.16
C ALA A 73 -1.63 2.68 -3.37
N VAL A 74 -1.10 2.04 -2.33
CA VAL A 74 0.04 2.57 -1.57
C VAL A 74 1.30 2.61 -2.44
N SER A 75 1.59 1.54 -3.18
CA SER A 75 2.70 1.49 -4.15
C SER A 75 2.55 2.56 -5.23
N PHE A 76 1.34 2.70 -5.81
CA PHE A 76 1.01 3.74 -6.80
C PHE A 76 1.34 5.14 -6.27
N SER A 77 0.88 5.45 -5.05
CA SER A 77 1.14 6.76 -4.45
C SER A 77 2.64 7.02 -4.29
N LYS A 78 3.42 5.98 -3.95
CA LYS A 78 4.86 6.11 -3.77
C LYS A 78 5.61 6.27 -5.09
N VAL A 79 5.32 5.43 -6.10
CA VAL A 79 5.96 5.51 -7.42
C VAL A 79 5.63 6.84 -8.09
N HIS A 80 4.36 7.26 -8.08
CA HIS A 80 3.93 8.52 -8.70
C HIS A 80 4.63 9.74 -8.08
N ARG A 81 4.72 9.81 -6.74
CA ARG A 81 5.45 10.90 -6.07
C ARG A 81 6.95 10.88 -6.40
N THR A 82 7.52 9.69 -6.59
CA THR A 82 8.94 9.55 -6.92
C THR A 82 9.19 9.93 -8.38
N ALA A 83 8.37 9.48 -9.33
CA ALA A 83 8.41 9.90 -10.73
C ALA A 83 8.25 11.43 -10.86
N SER A 84 7.28 12.04 -10.16
CA SER A 84 7.12 13.51 -10.16
C SER A 84 8.34 14.25 -9.60
N TYR A 85 9.00 13.67 -8.59
CA TYR A 85 10.23 14.24 -8.03
C TYR A 85 11.38 14.14 -9.05
N LEU A 86 11.56 12.99 -9.69
CA LEU A 86 12.57 12.80 -10.72
C LEU A 86 12.33 13.68 -11.94
N SER A 87 11.09 13.87 -12.37
CA SER A 87 10.72 14.80 -13.45
C SER A 87 11.13 16.25 -13.17
N ASN A 88 11.06 16.69 -11.91
CA ASN A 88 11.57 18.01 -11.55
C ASN A 88 13.10 18.05 -11.56
N LEU A 89 13.74 16.96 -11.08
CA LEU A 89 15.19 16.87 -11.03
C LEU A 89 15.82 16.77 -12.43
N THR A 90 15.18 16.07 -13.38
CA THR A 90 15.60 16.02 -14.78
C THR A 90 15.57 17.42 -15.41
N ARG A 91 14.50 18.18 -15.17
CA ARG A 91 14.39 19.58 -15.64
C ARG A 91 15.51 20.47 -15.07
N GLU A 92 15.90 20.28 -13.82
CA GLU A 92 17.03 21.00 -13.22
C GLU A 92 18.37 20.58 -13.86
N ALA A 93 18.54 19.28 -14.09
CA ALA A 93 19.75 18.74 -14.73
C ALA A 93 19.94 19.28 -16.16
N ASP A 94 18.85 19.48 -16.91
CA ASP A 94 18.89 20.04 -18.28
C ASP A 94 19.53 21.43 -18.34
N TYR A 95 19.44 22.23 -17.27
CA TYR A 95 20.09 23.54 -17.19
C TYR A 95 21.59 23.48 -16.86
N SER A 96 22.07 22.35 -16.32
CA SER A 96 23.44 22.19 -15.81
C SER A 96 24.41 21.51 -16.81
N GLY A 97 23.92 21.06 -17.96
CA GLY A 97 24.67 20.32 -18.97
C GLY A 97 24.57 18.79 -18.81
N SER A 98 24.94 18.05 -19.86
CA SER A 98 24.77 16.59 -19.89
C SER A 98 25.92 15.87 -19.18
N SER A 99 25.64 15.31 -18.00
CA SER A 99 26.50 14.38 -17.27
C SER A 99 25.98 12.94 -17.37
N ARG A 100 26.83 11.93 -17.10
CA ARG A 100 26.38 10.53 -17.02
C ARG A 100 25.26 10.35 -15.99
N ALA A 101 25.31 11.10 -14.88
CA ALA A 101 24.26 11.12 -13.87
C ALA A 101 22.95 11.73 -14.38
N ALA A 102 23.01 12.76 -15.23
CA ALA A 102 21.82 13.36 -15.85
C ALA A 102 21.14 12.39 -16.83
N LEU A 103 21.91 11.66 -17.63
CA LEU A 103 21.37 10.63 -18.53
C LEU A 103 20.69 9.50 -17.74
N ALA A 104 21.38 8.93 -16.73
CA ALA A 104 20.80 7.91 -15.86
C ALA A 104 19.54 8.38 -15.13
N LEU A 105 19.47 9.67 -14.78
CA LEU A 105 18.29 10.27 -14.17
C LEU A 105 17.11 10.35 -15.14
N HIS A 106 17.34 10.74 -16.40
CA HIS A 106 16.31 10.73 -17.44
C HIS A 106 15.79 9.32 -17.71
N ASP A 107 16.69 8.34 -17.86
CA ASP A 107 16.32 6.94 -18.07
C ASP A 107 15.51 6.40 -16.88
N CYS A 108 15.95 6.70 -15.65
CA CYS A 108 15.21 6.32 -14.45
C CYS A 108 13.84 6.99 -14.36
N PHE A 109 13.71 8.27 -14.75
CA PHE A 109 12.41 8.93 -14.81
C PHE A 109 11.47 8.20 -15.77
N SER A 110 11.94 7.87 -16.99
CA SER A 110 11.14 7.12 -17.97
C SER A 110 10.66 5.79 -17.40
N ASN A 111 11.56 4.99 -16.82
CA ASN A 111 11.21 3.72 -16.20
C ASN A 111 10.18 3.88 -15.06
N LEU A 112 10.29 4.92 -14.22
CA LEU A 112 9.29 5.13 -13.17
C LEU A 112 7.95 5.64 -13.71
N ASP A 113 7.91 6.31 -14.86
CA ASP A 113 6.66 6.73 -15.50
C ASP A 113 5.93 5.52 -16.13
N ASP A 114 6.68 4.59 -16.72
CA ASP A 114 6.14 3.30 -17.18
C ASP A 114 5.57 2.49 -16.00
N ALA A 115 6.34 2.36 -14.90
CA ALA A 115 5.87 1.71 -13.67
C ALA A 115 4.61 2.39 -13.09
N VAL A 116 4.46 3.71 -13.22
CA VAL A 116 3.24 4.44 -12.81
C VAL A 116 2.03 3.95 -13.62
N ASP A 117 2.17 3.80 -14.93
CA ASP A 117 1.09 3.36 -15.82
C ASP A 117 0.70 1.91 -15.60
N GLU A 118 1.67 1.03 -15.35
CA GLU A 118 1.44 -0.38 -15.08
C GLU A 118 0.74 -0.59 -13.72
N ILE A 119 1.18 0.11 -12.68
CA ILE A 119 0.52 0.07 -11.37
C ILE A 119 -0.89 0.69 -11.46
N ARG A 120 -1.09 1.73 -12.28
CA ARG A 120 -2.42 2.30 -12.56
C ARG A 120 -3.33 1.31 -13.29
N GLY A 121 -2.81 0.58 -14.27
CA GLY A 121 -3.50 -0.51 -14.96
C GLY A 121 -3.95 -1.59 -13.99
N SER A 122 -3.04 -2.00 -13.10
CA SER A 122 -3.30 -2.95 -12.01
C SER A 122 -4.46 -2.50 -11.11
N LEU A 123 -4.47 -1.24 -10.68
CA LEU A 123 -5.57 -0.68 -9.89
C LEU A 123 -6.90 -0.69 -10.64
N LYS A 124 -6.89 -0.37 -11.93
CA LYS A 124 -8.09 -0.36 -12.77
C LYS A 124 -8.68 -1.77 -12.87
N GLN A 125 -7.83 -2.77 -13.12
CA GLN A 125 -8.25 -4.16 -13.22
C GLN A 125 -8.77 -4.70 -11.88
N MET A 126 -8.12 -4.41 -10.75
CA MET A 126 -8.62 -4.77 -9.42
C MET A 126 -10.00 -4.17 -9.11
N ARG A 127 -10.28 -2.95 -9.59
CA ARG A 127 -11.63 -2.35 -9.45
C ARG A 127 -12.67 -3.06 -10.31
N GLN A 128 -12.30 -3.51 -11.50
CA GLN A 128 -13.19 -4.26 -12.39
C GLN A 128 -13.55 -5.62 -11.79
N ILE A 129 -12.57 -6.32 -11.21
CA ILE A 129 -12.78 -7.58 -10.49
C ILE A 129 -13.80 -7.40 -9.36
N GLY A 130 -13.61 -6.38 -8.51
CA GLY A 130 -14.54 -6.12 -7.40
C GLY A 130 -15.93 -5.63 -7.84
N ALA A 131 -16.06 -5.01 -9.02
CA ALA A 131 -17.33 -4.49 -9.54
C ALA A 131 -18.15 -5.53 -10.32
N ALA A 132 -17.50 -6.56 -10.88
CA ALA A 132 -18.17 -7.56 -11.72
C ALA A 132 -19.22 -8.39 -10.95
N GLY A 133 -19.10 -8.51 -9.62
CA GLY A 133 -19.99 -9.32 -8.78
C GLY A 133 -20.01 -10.81 -9.21
N THR A 134 -20.74 -11.65 -8.46
CA THR A 134 -20.89 -13.09 -8.76
C THR A 134 -21.89 -13.37 -9.91
N GLY A 135 -22.03 -12.44 -10.86
CA GLY A 135 -22.96 -12.58 -11.97
C GLY A 135 -22.57 -13.71 -12.94
N ALA A 136 -23.54 -14.23 -13.69
CA ALA A 136 -23.46 -15.44 -14.52
C ALA A 136 -22.42 -15.45 -15.69
N GLY A 137 -21.49 -14.48 -15.73
CA GLY A 137 -20.32 -14.43 -16.62
C GLY A 137 -18.97 -14.21 -15.91
N ALA A 138 -18.97 -14.05 -14.58
CA ALA A 138 -17.79 -13.93 -13.73
C ALA A 138 -17.34 -15.33 -13.25
N GLY A 139 -16.97 -16.19 -14.20
CA GLY A 139 -16.39 -17.50 -13.87
C GLY A 139 -14.99 -17.35 -13.27
N ALA A 140 -14.55 -18.36 -12.53
CA ALA A 140 -13.19 -18.43 -11.96
C ALA A 140 -12.10 -18.17 -13.04
N ASP A 141 -12.30 -18.64 -14.27
CA ASP A 141 -11.37 -18.41 -15.39
C ASP A 141 -11.24 -16.92 -15.77
N SER A 142 -12.35 -16.18 -15.74
CA SER A 142 -12.36 -14.72 -16.00
C SER A 142 -11.65 -13.97 -14.87
N PHE A 143 -11.84 -14.40 -13.62
CA PHE A 143 -11.11 -13.86 -12.48
C PHE A 143 -9.60 -14.11 -12.59
N LEU A 144 -9.20 -15.35 -12.85
CA LEU A 144 -7.79 -15.74 -12.97
C LEU A 144 -7.10 -15.01 -14.13
N PHE A 145 -7.78 -14.84 -15.27
CA PHE A 145 -7.26 -14.06 -16.38
C PHE A 145 -7.09 -12.57 -16.02
N GLN A 146 -8.07 -11.96 -15.33
CA GLN A 146 -7.93 -10.58 -14.89
C GLN A 146 -6.81 -10.43 -13.85
N MET A 147 -6.66 -11.40 -12.94
CA MET A 147 -5.57 -11.40 -11.97
C MET A 147 -4.20 -11.59 -12.63
N SER A 148 -4.08 -12.39 -13.69
CA SER A 148 -2.80 -12.55 -14.39
C SER A 148 -2.35 -11.25 -15.06
N ASN A 149 -3.26 -10.39 -15.52
CA ASN A 149 -2.93 -9.04 -15.98
C ASN A 149 -2.35 -8.18 -14.83
N VAL A 150 -3.00 -8.20 -13.65
CA VAL A 150 -2.51 -7.47 -12.46
C VAL A 150 -1.11 -7.97 -12.07
N GLN A 151 -0.90 -9.28 -12.05
CA GLN A 151 0.40 -9.87 -11.72
C GLN A 151 1.47 -9.46 -12.73
N THR A 152 1.14 -9.46 -14.02
CA THR A 152 2.06 -9.08 -15.09
C THR A 152 2.48 -7.63 -14.96
N TRP A 153 1.54 -6.70 -14.87
CA TRP A 153 1.84 -5.27 -14.74
C TRP A 153 2.56 -4.93 -13.43
N MET A 154 2.21 -5.56 -12.31
CA MET A 154 2.94 -5.34 -11.06
C MET A 154 4.37 -5.91 -11.11
N SER A 155 4.62 -6.96 -11.88
CA SER A 155 5.97 -7.52 -12.07
C SER A 155 6.81 -6.69 -13.03
N ALA A 156 6.19 -6.16 -14.09
CA ALA A 156 6.82 -5.22 -15.01
C ALA A 156 7.22 -3.93 -14.26
N ALA A 157 6.33 -3.39 -13.42
CA ALA A 157 6.62 -2.17 -12.68
C ALA A 157 7.82 -2.35 -11.74
N LEU A 158 7.92 -3.50 -11.08
CA LEU A 158 9.08 -3.83 -10.26
C LEU A 158 10.37 -3.96 -11.10
N THR A 159 10.27 -4.47 -12.33
CA THR A 159 11.40 -4.58 -13.26
C THR A 159 11.88 -3.20 -13.73
N ASP A 160 10.96 -2.28 -14.01
CA ASP A 160 11.31 -0.90 -14.39
C ASP A 160 11.96 -0.15 -13.21
N GLU A 161 11.44 -0.35 -11.99
CA GLU A 161 12.04 0.19 -10.78
C GLU A 161 13.46 -0.36 -10.52
N GLU A 162 13.71 -1.65 -10.79
CA GLU A 162 15.05 -2.26 -10.78
C GLU A 162 15.95 -1.62 -11.85
N THR A 163 15.46 -1.53 -13.09
CA THR A 163 16.17 -0.97 -14.25
C THR A 163 16.57 0.48 -14.02
N CYS A 164 15.70 1.29 -13.41
CA CYS A 164 16.06 2.63 -12.95
C CYS A 164 17.31 2.60 -12.06
N THR A 165 17.34 1.75 -11.03
CA THR A 165 18.47 1.72 -10.10
C THR A 165 19.75 1.16 -10.74
N ASP A 166 19.61 0.24 -11.68
CA ASP A 166 20.72 -0.35 -12.43
C ASP A 166 21.35 0.63 -13.41
N GLY A 167 20.58 1.56 -13.97
CA GLY A 167 21.09 2.65 -14.81
C GLY A 167 22.12 3.55 -14.12
N PHE A 168 22.19 3.53 -12.78
CA PHE A 168 23.16 4.29 -11.99
C PHE A 168 24.43 3.49 -11.62
N GLN A 169 24.58 2.21 -11.99
CA GLN A 169 25.72 1.39 -11.58
C GLN A 169 27.07 1.99 -12.01
N ASP A 170 27.16 2.51 -13.22
CA ASP A 170 28.37 3.14 -13.78
C ASP A 170 28.47 4.65 -13.51
N VAL A 171 27.58 5.21 -12.69
CA VAL A 171 27.63 6.62 -12.30
C VAL A 171 28.49 6.72 -11.05
N GLU A 172 29.48 7.63 -11.05
CA GLU A 172 30.27 7.92 -9.85
C GLU A 172 29.37 8.33 -8.68
N ASP A 173 29.77 7.98 -7.46
CA ASP A 173 28.97 8.27 -6.28
C ASP A 173 28.82 9.78 -6.09
N CYS A 174 27.56 10.22 -6.11
CA CYS A 174 27.19 11.61 -5.97
C CYS A 174 25.85 11.73 -5.22
N PRO A 175 25.52 12.92 -4.68
CA PRO A 175 24.28 13.12 -3.94
C PRO A 175 23.01 12.75 -4.73
N VAL A 176 23.00 13.01 -6.04
CA VAL A 176 21.86 12.68 -6.93
C VAL A 176 21.64 11.17 -7.00
N LYS A 177 22.69 10.39 -7.30
CA LYS A 177 22.64 8.92 -7.33
C LYS A 177 22.13 8.36 -6.01
N ALA A 178 22.70 8.81 -4.89
CA ALA A 178 22.34 8.34 -3.57
C ALA A 178 20.86 8.64 -3.23
N ASP A 179 20.37 9.85 -3.53
CA ASP A 179 18.98 10.23 -3.26
C ASP A 179 17.99 9.45 -4.15
N VAL A 180 18.27 9.31 -5.45
CA VAL A 180 17.43 8.54 -6.38
C VAL A 180 17.36 7.07 -5.95
N GLN A 181 18.51 6.41 -5.74
CA GLN A 181 18.54 5.01 -5.33
C GLN A 181 17.80 4.77 -4.01
N ASN A 182 17.95 5.67 -3.02
CA ASN A 182 17.23 5.57 -1.75
C ASN A 182 15.71 5.70 -1.91
N ARG A 183 15.24 6.57 -2.80
CA ARG A 183 13.81 6.75 -3.05
C ARG A 183 13.23 5.56 -3.78
N VAL A 184 13.90 5.10 -4.84
CA VAL A 184 13.42 4.00 -5.69
C VAL A 184 13.50 2.67 -4.95
N SER A 185 14.51 2.45 -4.10
CA SER A 185 14.53 1.29 -3.18
C SER A 185 13.28 1.20 -2.30
N LYS A 186 12.73 2.33 -1.85
CA LYS A 186 11.47 2.33 -1.08
C LYS A 186 10.25 2.04 -1.96
N VAL A 187 10.27 2.43 -3.23
CA VAL A 187 9.22 2.07 -4.20
C VAL A 187 9.24 0.55 -4.40
N LYS A 188 10.40 -0.02 -4.77
CA LYS A 188 10.65 -1.46 -4.98
C LYS A 188 10.12 -2.34 -3.87
N LYS A 189 10.38 -1.94 -2.62
CA LYS A 189 9.91 -2.68 -1.44
C LYS A 189 8.39 -2.70 -1.32
N LEU A 190 7.72 -1.58 -1.62
CA LEU A 190 6.26 -1.52 -1.61
C LEU A 190 5.66 -2.27 -2.80
N THR A 191 6.19 -2.09 -4.00
CA THR A 191 5.74 -2.79 -5.22
C THR A 191 5.91 -4.32 -5.06
N SER A 192 7.07 -4.77 -4.57
CA SER A 192 7.33 -6.18 -4.25
C SER A 192 6.34 -6.75 -3.22
N ASN A 193 6.07 -6.04 -2.13
CA ASN A 193 5.07 -6.48 -1.14
C ASN A 193 3.65 -6.52 -1.73
N ALA A 194 3.27 -5.52 -2.54
CA ALA A 194 1.96 -5.49 -3.20
C ALA A 194 1.81 -6.66 -4.17
N LEU A 195 2.83 -6.96 -4.99
CA LEU A 195 2.84 -8.11 -5.89
C LEU A 195 2.70 -9.45 -5.12
N ALA A 196 3.37 -9.59 -3.97
CA ALA A 196 3.23 -10.78 -3.13
C ALA A 196 1.78 -10.96 -2.61
N LEU A 197 1.14 -9.88 -2.17
CA LEU A 197 -0.27 -9.90 -1.72
C LEU A 197 -1.24 -10.19 -2.88
N VAL A 198 -0.98 -9.64 -4.07
CA VAL A 198 -1.70 -9.95 -5.32
C VAL A 198 -1.60 -11.44 -5.65
N ASN A 199 -0.40 -12.01 -5.60
CA ASN A 199 -0.18 -13.43 -5.84
C ASN A 199 -0.93 -14.30 -4.82
N GLY A 200 -0.90 -13.92 -3.54
CA GLY A 200 -1.65 -14.60 -2.49
C GLY A 200 -3.16 -14.54 -2.66
N TYR A 201 -3.69 -13.43 -3.20
CA TYR A 201 -5.12 -13.33 -3.53
C TYR A 201 -5.49 -14.19 -4.75
N ALA A 202 -4.71 -14.12 -5.83
CA ALA A 202 -4.95 -14.91 -7.04
C ALA A 202 -4.95 -16.43 -6.77
N GLN A 203 -4.04 -16.91 -5.91
CA GLN A 203 -3.97 -18.33 -5.53
C GLN A 203 -5.20 -18.85 -4.79
N LYS A 204 -5.96 -17.99 -4.11
CA LYS A 204 -7.21 -18.38 -3.44
C LYS A 204 -8.34 -18.67 -4.44
N GLY A 205 -8.19 -18.24 -5.70
CA GLY A 205 -9.11 -18.58 -6.80
C GLY A 205 -10.55 -18.08 -6.62
N MET A 206 -10.78 -17.14 -5.71
CA MET A 206 -12.10 -16.62 -5.36
C MET A 206 -12.15 -15.11 -5.63
N PRO A 207 -13.10 -14.61 -6.45
CA PRO A 207 -13.39 -13.20 -6.64
C PRO A 207 -13.72 -12.48 -5.32
#